data_AF-A0A3C7VV52-F1
#
_entry.id   AF-A0A3C7VV52-F1
#
_cell.length_a   1.000
_cell.length_b   1.000
_cell.length_c   1.000
_cell.angle_alpha   90.00
_cell.angle_beta   90.00
_cell.angle_gamma   90.00
#
_symmetry.space_group_name_H-M   'P 1'
#
loop_
_entity.id
_entity.type
_entity.pdbx_description
1 polymer ?
#
loop_
_entity_poly.entity_id
_entity_poly.type
_entity_poly.pdbx_seq_one_letter_code
_entity_poly.pdbx_strand_id
1 'polypeptide(L)' 'ALALLDNTDLDARAIAEKALAIAGDICIYTNHQRSFEELETGH' A
#
# COMPACT_ATOMS: atom_id res chain seq x y z
N ALA A 1 -12.21 -2.63 -12.23
CA ALA A 1 -11.00 -2.96 -11.45
C ALA A 1 -9.71 -2.88 -12.28
N LEU A 2 -9.74 -3.15 -13.60
CA LEU A 2 -8.56 -3.03 -14.49
C LEU A 2 -8.13 -1.57 -14.74
N ALA A 3 -9.08 -0.63 -14.76
CA ALA A 3 -8.82 0.78 -15.08
C ALA A 3 -7.90 1.53 -14.09
N LEU A 4 -7.77 1.06 -12.84
CA LEU A 4 -6.82 1.64 -11.88
C LEU A 4 -5.40 1.10 -12.13
N LEU A 5 -5.27 -0.19 -12.45
CA LEU A 5 -4.00 -0.83 -12.81
C LEU A 5 -3.39 -0.24 -14.09
N ASP A 6 -4.21 0.07 -15.10
CA ASP A 6 -3.76 0.65 -16.38
C ASP A 6 -3.24 2.10 -16.27
N ASN A 7 -3.46 2.81 -15.16
CA ASN A 7 -3.07 4.22 -14.98
C ASN A 7 -2.09 4.45 -13.83
N THR A 8 -1.66 3.41 -13.13
CA THR A 8 -0.68 3.54 -12.05
C THR A 8 0.41 2.47 -12.20
N ASP A 9 1.60 2.88 -12.66
CA ASP A 9 2.85 2.11 -12.67
C ASP A 9 3.39 1.82 -11.25
N LEU A 10 2.53 1.86 -10.23
CA LEU A 10 2.93 1.68 -8.84
C LEU A 10 2.66 0.24 -8.43
N ASP A 11 3.73 -0.43 -8.03
CA ASP A 11 3.67 -1.75 -7.42
C ASP A 11 2.71 -1.77 -6.21
N ALA A 12 2.08 -2.91 -5.96
CA ALA A 12 1.10 -3.10 -4.88
C ALA A 12 1.69 -2.70 -3.52
N ARG A 13 2.98 -2.98 -3.30
CA ARG A 13 3.72 -2.52 -2.13
C ARG A 13 3.83 -1.01 -2.03
N ALA A 14 4.17 -0.34 -3.13
CA ALA A 14 4.30 1.11 -3.16
C ALA A 14 2.96 1.79 -2.85
N ILE A 15 1.85 1.21 -3.32
CA ILE A 15 0.50 1.67 -3.01
C ILE A 15 0.21 1.50 -1.52
N ALA A 16 0.43 0.31 -0.97
CA ALA A 16 0.20 0.01 0.44
C ALA A 16 1.02 0.93 1.35
N GLU A 17 2.29 1.18 1.01
CA GLU A 17 3.18 2.04 1.78
C GLU A 17 2.70 3.50 1.81
N LYS A 18 2.32 4.06 0.66
CA LYS A 18 1.77 5.42 0.58
C LYS A 18 0.46 5.55 1.34
N ALA A 19 -0.44 4.57 1.20
CA ALA A 19 -1.73 4.57 1.88
C ALA A 19 -1.57 4.53 3.40
N LEU A 20 -0.72 3.64 3.92
CA LEU A 20 -0.48 3.52 5.36
C LEU A 20 0.24 4.75 5.94
N ALA A 21 1.05 5.47 5.15
CA ALA A 21 1.65 6.74 5.58
C ALA A 21 0.56 7.79 5.84
N ILE A 22 -0.34 7.97 4.87
CA ILE A 22 -1.47 8.91 4.98
C ILE A 22 -2.38 8.51 6.15
N ALA A 23 -2.63 7.21 6.33
CA ALA A 23 -3.44 6.72 7.44
C ALA A 23 -2.83 7.05 8.81
N GLY A 24 -1.50 6.98 8.95
CA GLY A 24 -0.79 7.36 10.18
C GLY A 24 -0.87 8.85 10.51
N ASP A 25 -1.06 9.70 9.50
CA ASP A 25 -1.22 11.16 9.70
C ASP A 25 -2.67 11.55 10.08
N ILE A 26 -3.66 10.71 9.73
CA ILE A 26 -5.08 11.01 9.93
C ILE A 26 -5.66 10.28 11.15
N CYS A 27 -5.30 9.02 11.36
CA CYS A 27 -5.93 8.16 12.35
C CYS A 27 -5.09 8.10 13.64
N ILE A 28 -5.65 8.58 14.76
CA ILE A 28 -4.97 8.62 16.07
C ILE A 28 -4.53 7.23 16.60
N TYR A 29 -5.09 6.15 16.05
CA TYR A 29 -4.77 4.77 16.42
C TYR A 29 -3.85 4.06 15.42
N THR A 30 -3.44 4.74 14.36
CA THR A 30 -2.49 4.22 13.37
C THR A 30 -1.20 5.00 13.49
N ASN A 31 -0.08 4.30 13.63
CA ASN A 31 1.25 4.91 13.77
C ASN A 31 2.08 4.70 12.49
N HIS A 32 3.25 5.35 12.41
CA HIS A 32 4.12 5.29 11.25
C HIS A 32 5.02 4.04 11.18
N GLN A 33 5.05 3.23 12.25
CA GLN A 33 5.85 2.00 12.31
C GLN A 33 5.09 0.87 11.63
N ARG A 34 5.61 0.41 10.49
CA ARG A 34 4.90 -0.50 9.59
C ARG A 34 5.79 -1.66 9.21
N SER A 35 5.26 -2.87 9.34
CA SER A 35 5.84 -4.09 8.77
C SER A 35 5.00 -4.48 7.57
N PHE A 36 5.67 -4.88 6.49
CA PHE A 36 5.00 -5.28 5.26
C PHE A 36 5.46 -6.67 4.87
N GLU A 37 4.50 -7.42 4.36
CA GLU A 37 4.67 -8.78 3.88
C GLU A 37 4.05 -8.85 2.48
N GLU A 38 4.66 -9.64 1.62
CA GLU A 38 4.22 -9.84 0.24
C GLU A 38 4.11 -11.33 -0.05
N LEU A 39 3.19 -11.66 -0.95
CA LEU A 39 3.07 -13.00 -1.51
C LEU A 39 3.50 -12.92 -2.98
N GLU A 40 4.53 -13.68 -3.35
CA GLU A 40 4.89 -13.81 -4.76
C GLU A 40 3.80 -14.57 -5.51
N THR A 41 3.28 -14.00 -6.60
CA THR A 41 2.25 -14.61 -7.45
C THR A 41 2.83 -15.66 -8.40
N GLY A 42 3.59 -16.62 -7.86
CA GLY A 42 4.28 -17.66 -8.62
C GLY A 42 4.26 -19.01 -7.91
N HIS A 43 3.07 -19.61 -7.79
CA HIS A 43 2.84 -21.05 -7.58
C HIS A 43 1.77 -21.51 -8.57
#